data_AF-A0A3B9M393-F1
#
_entry.id   AF-A0A3B9M393-F1
#
_cell.length_a   1.000
_cell.length_b   1.000
_cell.length_c   1.000
_cell.angle_alpha   90.00
_cell.angle_beta   90.00
_cell.angle_gamma   90.00
#
_symmetry.space_group_name_H-M   'P 1'
#
loop_
_entity.id
_entity.type
_entity.pdbx_description
1 polymer ?
#
loop_
_entity_poly.entity_id
_entity_poly.type
_entity_poly.pdbx_seq_one_letter_code
_entity_poly.pdbx_strand_id
1 'polypeptide(L)' 'RLDKIEVKKRGRVRRARLYYLRDRVGKAARIRERK' A
#
# COMPACT_ATOMS: atom_id res chain seq x y z
N ARG A 1 -19.09 11.35 11.10
CA ARG A 1 -19.24 11.54 9.64
C ARG A 1 -17.83 11.63 9.07
N LEU A 2 -17.45 10.77 8.14
CA LEU A 2 -16.09 10.77 7.56
C LEU A 2 -16.05 11.73 6.38
N ASP A 3 -14.99 12.54 6.30
CA ASP A 3 -14.73 13.43 5.17
C ASP A 3 -14.30 12.64 3.92
N LYS A 4 -14.21 13.34 2.78
CA LYS A 4 -13.82 12.76 1.49
C LYS A 4 -12.44 12.10 1.59
N ILE A 5 -12.35 10.85 1.17
CA ILE A 5 -11.09 10.10 1.08
C ILE A 5 -10.53 10.23 -0.34
N GLU A 6 -9.31 10.78 -0.46
CA GLU A 6 -8.61 10.91 -1.73
C GLU A 6 -7.48 9.89 -1.87
N VAL A 7 -7.50 9.14 -2.96
CA VAL A 7 -6.47 8.14 -3.26
C VAL A 7 -5.28 8.84 -3.91
N LYS A 8 -4.18 8.99 -3.16
CA LYS A 8 -2.96 9.62 -3.68
C LYS A 8 -2.30 8.80 -4.79
N LYS A 9 -2.16 7.48 -4.60
CA LYS A 9 -1.44 6.57 -5.50
C LYS A 9 -2.02 5.16 -5.47
N ARG A 10 -1.98 4.45 -6.60
CA ARG A 10 -2.41 3.05 -6.71
C ARG A 10 -1.21 2.12 -6.85
N GLY A 11 -1.00 1.24 -5.87
CA GLY A 11 0.06 0.23 -5.89
C GLY A 11 -0.41 -1.09 -6.50
N ARG A 12 0.50 -1.86 -7.12
CA ARG A 12 0.25 -3.24 -7.54
C ARG A 12 0.77 -4.21 -6.48
N VAL A 13 -0.14 -4.95 -5.87
CA VAL A 13 0.15 -5.99 -4.87
C VAL A 13 -0.37 -7.34 -5.33
N ARG A 14 0.26 -8.43 -4.87
CA ARG A 14 -0.19 -9.80 -5.19
C ARG A 14 -1.17 -10.34 -4.14
N ARG A 15 -1.03 -9.93 -2.89
CA ARG A 15 -1.87 -10.40 -1.77
C ARG A 15 -2.94 -9.36 -1.47
N ALA A 16 -4.17 -9.81 -1.20
CA ALA A 16 -5.28 -8.93 -0.80
C ALA A 16 -5.05 -8.30 0.58
N ARG A 17 -4.44 -9.04 1.51
CA ARG A 17 -4.03 -8.56 2.84
C ARG A 17 -2.53 -8.32 2.88
N LEU A 18 -2.11 -7.15 3.36
CA LEU A 18 -0.71 -6.69 3.36
C LEU A 18 0.00 -6.90 4.71
N TYR A 19 -0.36 -7.94 5.47
CA TYR A 19 0.26 -8.20 6.78
C TYR A 19 1.76 -8.44 6.70
N TYR A 20 2.27 -8.90 5.56
CA TYR A 20 3.70 -9.07 5.30
C TYR A 20 4.49 -7.74 5.31
N LEU A 21 3.80 -6.59 5.28
CA LEU A 21 4.44 -5.29 5.44
C LEU A 21 4.71 -4.96 6.91
N ARG A 22 4.09 -5.65 7.87
CA ARG A 22 4.30 -5.38 9.32
C ARG A 22 5.75 -5.63 9.72
N ASP A 23 6.37 -6.67 9.16
CA ASP A 23 7.75 -7.04 9.45
C ASP A 23 8.77 -6.33 8.54
N ARG A 24 8.31 -5.50 7.60
CA ARG A 24 9.18 -4.80 6.64
C ARG A 24 9.22 -3.32 6.94
N VAL A 25 10.43 -2.76 6.96
CA VAL A 25 10.64 -1.33 7.17
C VAL A 25 11.48 -0.71 6.06
N GLY A 26 11.36 0.61 5.90
CA GLY A 26 12.14 1.39 4.94
C GLY A 26 11.95 0.95 3.49
N LYS A 27 13.07 0.76 2.77
CA LYS A 27 13.07 0.42 1.35
C LYS A 27 12.36 -0.91 1.05
N ALA A 28 12.36 -1.85 2.01
CA ALA A 28 11.78 -3.18 1.84
C ALA A 28 10.23 -3.19 1.86
N ALA A 29 9.61 -2.15 2.42
CA ALA A 29 8.15 -2.01 2.47
C ALA A 29 7.55 -1.31 1.23
N ARG A 30 8.39 -0.82 0.30
CA ARG A 30 7.92 -0.07 -0.87
C ARG A 30 7.18 -0.98 -1.85
N ILE A 31 5.95 -0.58 -2.18
CA ILE A 31 5.13 -1.23 -3.20
C ILE A 31 5.30 -0.48 -4.53
N ARG A 32 5.42 -1.23 -5.64
CA ARG A 32 5.48 -0.64 -6.98
C ARG A 32 4.12 -0.08 -7.38
N GLU A 33 4.13 1.07 -8.04
CA GLU A 33 2.91 1.64 -8.60
C GLU A 33 2.32 0.74 -9.69
N ARG A 34 1.00 0.74 -9.79
CA ARG A 34 0.29 0.09 -10.87
C ARG A 34 0.42 1.01 -12.09
N LYS A 35 1.37 0.70 -12.98
CA LYS A 35 1.34 1.18 -14.37
C LYS A 35 0.03 0.76 -15.03
#